data_AF-A0AA38FQP8-F1
#
_entry.id   AF-A0AA38FQP8-F1
#
_cell.length_a   1.000
_cell.length_b   1.000
_cell.length_c   1.000
_cell.angle_alpha   90.00
_cell.angle_beta   90.00
_cell.angle_gamma   90.00
#
_symmetry.space_group_name_H-M   'P 1'
#
loop_
_entity.id
_entity.type
_entity.pdbx_description
1 polymer ?
#
loop_
_entity_poly.entity_id
_entity_poly.type
_entity_poly.pdbx_seq_one_letter_code
_entity_poly.pdbx_strand_id
1 'polypeptide(L)' 'DPYGGETERAIRNRIREQVADICFERIETSALAEHSRKTNHSICIGETMVLVVENHYKKHKLREAIEIGRHADNLNRDE' A
#
# COMPACT_ATOMS: atom_id res chain seq x y z
N ASP A 1 0.15 6.09 -10.47
CA ASP A 1 0.20 4.76 -9.85
C ASP A 1 -0.24 4.81 -8.38
N PRO A 2 -1.48 4.38 -8.06
CA PRO A 2 -1.95 4.23 -6.70
C PRO A 2 -1.43 2.93 -6.06
N TYR A 3 -1.32 2.90 -4.73
CA TYR A 3 -1.09 1.68 -3.96
C TYR A 3 -2.28 1.41 -3.05
N GLY A 4 -2.84 0.19 -3.13
CA GLY A 4 -3.92 -0.27 -2.27
C GLY A 4 -3.40 -1.22 -1.21
N GLY A 5 -3.91 -1.16 0.01
CA GLY A 5 -3.58 -2.14 1.03
C GLY A 5 -4.48 -2.03 2.23
N GLU A 6 -4.48 -3.09 3.04
CA GLU A 6 -5.21 -3.11 4.31
C GLU A 6 -4.30 -2.91 5.53
N THR A 7 -4.93 -2.49 6.63
CA THR A 7 -4.29 -2.48 7.93
C THR A 7 -5.33 -2.68 9.02
N GLU A 8 -5.03 -3.57 9.98
CA GLU A 8 -5.82 -3.73 11.20
C GLU A 8 -5.42 -2.71 12.28
N ARG A 9 -4.35 -1.94 12.05
CA ARG A 9 -3.83 -0.93 12.95
C ARG A 9 -4.30 0.46 12.54
N ALA A 10 -4.07 1.45 13.38
CA ALA A 10 -4.28 2.85 13.00
C ALA A 10 -3.48 3.18 11.72
N ILE A 11 -4.09 3.89 10.77
CA ILE A 11 -3.47 4.30 9.49
C ILE A 11 -2.09 4.96 9.67
N ARG A 12 -1.89 5.72 10.76
CA ARG A 12 -0.59 6.34 11.08
C ARG A 12 0.54 5.32 11.26
N ASN A 13 0.23 4.14 11.80
CA ASN A 13 1.22 3.08 11.95
C ASN A 13 1.57 2.50 10.58
N ARG A 14 0.59 2.26 9.72
CA ARG A 14 0.82 1.80 8.34
C ARG A 14 1.67 2.78 7.53
N ILE A 15 1.38 4.08 7.64
CA ILE A 15 2.19 5.14 7.02
C ILE A 15 3.64 5.08 7.51
N ARG A 16 3.87 4.94 8.82
CA ARG A 16 5.23 4.83 9.39
C ARG A 16 5.95 3.57 8.93
N GLU A 17 5.26 2.44 8.86
CA GLU A 17 5.80 1.18 8.34
C GLU A 17 6.25 1.36 6.88
N GLN A 18 5.40 1.95 6.03
CA GLN A 18 5.73 2.20 4.62
C GLN A 18 6.91 3.18 4.45
N VAL A 19 6.93 4.27 5.22
CA VAL A 19 8.07 5.22 5.24
C VAL A 19 9.35 4.48 5.63
N ALA A 20 9.31 3.69 6.71
CA ALA A 20 10.46 2.93 7.16
C ALA A 20 10.92 1.93 6.10
N ASP A 21 10.00 1.22 5.44
CA ASP A 21 10.35 0.25 4.40
C ASP A 21 11.03 0.90 3.19
N ILE A 22 10.60 2.10 2.78
CA ILE A 22 11.28 2.87 1.73
C ILE A 22 12.64 3.36 2.21
N CYS A 23 12.72 3.96 3.40
CA CYS A 23 13.97 4.49 3.95
C CYS A 23 15.03 3.39 4.18
N PHE A 24 14.62 2.19 4.56
CA PHE A 24 15.50 1.04 4.78
C PHE A 24 15.65 0.14 3.55
N GLU A 25 15.11 0.54 2.38
CA GLU A 25 15.14 -0.23 1.13
C GLU A 25 14.70 -1.69 1.31
N ARG A 26 13.60 -1.94 2.03
CA ARG A 26 13.05 -3.29 2.27
C ARG A 26 12.29 -3.82 1.05
N ILE A 27 13.00 -3.91 -0.07
CA ILE A 27 12.47 -4.26 -1.39
C ILE A 27 11.95 -5.70 -1.47
N GLU A 28 12.24 -6.57 -0.52
CA GLU A 28 11.70 -7.95 -0.52
C GLU A 28 10.27 -7.99 0.02
N THR A 29 9.89 -7.05 0.88
CA THR A 29 8.60 -7.09 1.61
C THR A 29 7.69 -5.90 1.32
N SER A 30 8.19 -4.84 0.67
CA SER A 30 7.42 -3.63 0.37
C SER A 30 7.44 -3.28 -1.11
N ALA A 31 6.27 -3.35 -1.73
CA ALA A 31 6.07 -2.96 -3.13
C ALA A 31 6.45 -1.49 -3.36
N LEU A 32 6.14 -0.61 -2.40
CA LEU A 32 6.52 0.80 -2.46
C LEU A 32 8.03 1.01 -2.40
N ALA A 33 8.74 0.26 -1.55
CA ALA A 33 10.21 0.34 -1.47
C ALA A 33 10.85 -0.14 -2.77
N GLU A 34 10.36 -1.25 -3.32
CA GLU A 34 10.82 -1.78 -4.60
C GLU A 34 10.59 -0.79 -5.75
N HIS A 35 9.39 -0.21 -5.83
CA HIS A 35 9.04 0.78 -6.84
C HIS A 35 9.94 2.02 -6.74
N SER A 36 10.08 2.58 -5.53
CA SER A 36 10.92 3.75 -5.28
C SER A 36 12.37 3.47 -5.71
N ARG A 37 12.89 2.27 -5.40
CA ARG A 37 14.25 1.86 -5.77
C ARG A 37 14.45 1.72 -7.28
N LYS A 38 13.48 1.17 -8.00
CA LYS A 38 13.57 0.91 -9.46
C LYS A 38 13.39 2.17 -10.30
N THR A 39 12.47 3.03 -9.89
CA THR A 39 12.02 4.18 -10.72
C THR A 39 12.62 5.50 -10.26
N ASN A 40 13.22 5.54 -9.07
CA ASN A 40 13.63 6.77 -8.39
C ASN A 40 12.47 7.78 -8.24
N HIS A 41 11.24 7.27 -8.29
CA HIS A 41 10.01 8.06 -8.17
C HIS A 41 9.76 8.39 -6.69
N SER A 42 9.48 9.66 -6.42
CA SER A 42 9.02 10.10 -5.10
C SER A 42 7.56 9.66 -4.86
N ILE A 43 7.33 8.97 -3.75
CA ILE A 43 6.00 8.45 -3.37
C ILE A 43 5.36 9.40 -2.36
N CYS A 44 4.17 9.92 -2.66
CA CYS A 44 3.40 10.82 -1.79
C CYS A 44 2.67 10.08 -0.66
N ILE A 45 3.39 9.49 0.29
CA ILE A 45 2.78 8.73 1.41
C ILE A 45 1.92 9.62 2.31
N GLY A 46 2.24 10.92 2.40
CA GLY A 46 1.51 11.89 3.23
C GLY A 46 0.02 12.03 2.87
N GLU A 47 -0.37 11.65 1.64
CA GLU A 47 -1.74 11.74 1.15
C GLU A 47 -2.53 10.43 1.32
N THR A 48 -1.98 9.47 2.06
CA THR A 48 -2.66 8.20 2.34
C THR A 48 -3.98 8.47 3.08
N MET A 49 -5.07 7.92 2.55
CA MET A 49 -6.42 8.08 3.11
C MET A 49 -7.09 6.72 3.37
N VAL A 50 -7.99 6.69 4.35
CA VAL A 50 -8.86 5.54 4.59
C VAL A 50 -10.03 5.60 3.64
N LEU A 51 -10.12 4.62 2.73
CA LEU A 51 -11.26 4.51 1.81
C LEU A 51 -12.49 3.91 2.51
N VAL A 52 -12.28 2.88 3.33
CA VAL A 52 -13.34 2.11 3.99
C VAL A 52 -12.83 1.56 5.32
N VAL A 53 -13.69 1.51 6.33
CA VAL A 53 -13.50 0.72 7.55
C VAL A 53 -14.47 -0.46 7.52
N GLU A 54 -13.96 -1.69 7.56
CA GLU A 54 -14.76 -2.92 7.49
C GLU A 54 -14.29 -3.89 8.59
N ASN A 55 -15.23 -4.41 9.38
CA ASN A 55 -14.92 -5.25 10.54
C ASN A 55 -14.92 -6.75 10.20
N HIS A 56 -15.44 -7.13 9.02
CA HIS A 56 -15.52 -8.53 8.62
C HIS A 56 -14.34 -8.94 7.73
N TYR A 57 -13.53 -9.89 8.19
CA TYR A 57 -12.30 -10.35 7.51
C TYR A 57 -12.50 -10.60 6.01
N LYS A 58 -13.46 -11.46 5.64
CA LYS A 58 -13.70 -11.79 4.22
C LYS A 58 -14.11 -10.59 3.37
N LYS A 59 -14.76 -9.59 3.97
CA LYS A 59 -15.21 -8.40 3.23
C LYS A 59 -14.06 -7.42 3.01
N HIS A 60 -13.12 -7.31 3.95
CA HIS A 60 -11.92 -6.51 3.72
C HIS A 60 -11.11 -7.06 2.55
N LYS A 61 -10.91 -8.40 2.48
CA LYS A 61 -10.08 -9.01 1.44
C LYS A 61 -10.67 -8.82 0.05
N LEU A 62 -11.98 -9.02 -0.05
CA LEU A 62 -12.69 -8.79 -1.29
C LEU A 62 -12.64 -7.32 -1.73
N ARG A 63 -12.76 -6.38 -0.79
CA ARG A 63 -12.68 -4.94 -1.10
C ARG A 63 -11.28 -4.52 -1.51
N GLU A 64 -10.25 -5.02 -0.85
CA GLU A 64 -8.85 -4.77 -1.21
C GLU A 64 -8.59 -5.22 -2.65
N ALA A 65 -8.99 -6.45 -3.00
CA ALA A 65 -8.85 -6.97 -4.37
C ALA A 65 -9.65 -6.15 -5.40
N ILE A 66 -10.89 -5.74 -5.08
CA ILE A 66 -11.70 -4.89 -5.96
C ILE A 66 -11.04 -3.53 -6.17
N GLU A 67 -10.52 -2.91 -5.10
CA GLU A 67 -9.92 -1.59 -5.18
C GLU A 67 -8.60 -1.61 -5.96
N ILE A 68 -7.74 -2.61 -5.71
CA ILE A 68 -6.53 -2.82 -6.52
C ILE A 68 -6.91 -3.05 -7.99
N GLY A 69 -7.90 -3.90 -8.27
CA GLY A 69 -8.35 -4.22 -9.63
C GLY A 69 -9.00 -3.06 -10.39
N ARG A 70 -9.42 -1.98 -9.72
CA ARG A 70 -9.92 -0.76 -10.37
C ARG A 70 -8.82 0.07 -11.01
N HIS A 71 -7.58 -0.08 -10.54
CA HIS A 71 -6.44 0.72 -10.98
C HIS A 71 -5.48 -0.20 -11.74
N ALA A 72 -5.52 -0.14 -13.07
CA ALA A 72 -4.70 -1.00 -13.93
C ALA A 72 -3.19 -0.70 -13.82
N ASP A 73 -2.83 0.50 -13.36
CA ASP A 73 -1.48 1.03 -13.15
C ASP A 73 -1.11 1.11 -11.67
N ASN A 74 -1.57 0.15 -10.84
CA ASN A 74 -1.29 0.17 -9.41
C ASN A 74 0.14 -0.30 -9.08
N LEU A 75 0.64 0.12 -7.92
CA LEU A 75 1.96 -0.22 -7.39
C LEU A 75 1.99 -1.53 -6.60
N ASN A 76 0.89 -2.27 -6.52
CA ASN A 76 0.89 -3.56 -5.84
C ASN A 76 1.70 -4.56 -6.67
N ARG A 77 2.27 -5.56 -5.99
CA ARG A 77 2.96 -6.65 -6.67
C ARG A 77 1.93 -7.62 -7.23
N ASP A 78 2.28 -8.21 -8.36
CA ASP A 78 1.63 -9.42 -8.83
C ASP A 78 2.02 -10.55 -7.87
N GLU A 79 1.07 -10.99 -7.04
CA GLU A 79 1.20 -12.22 -6.23
C GLU A 79 1.00 -13.48 -7.08
#